data_AF-A0A1F0TDA1-F1
#
_entry.id   AF-A0A1F0TDA1-F1
#
_cell.length_a   1.000
_cell.length_b   1.000
_cell.length_c   1.000
_cell.angle_alpha   90.00
_cell.angle_beta   90.00
_cell.angle_gamma   90.00
#
_symmetry.space_group_name_H-M   'P 1'
#
loop_
_entity.id
_entity.type
_entity.pdbx_description
1 polymer ?
#
loop_
_entity_poly.entity_id
_entity_poly.type
_entity_poly.pdbx_seq_one_letter_code
_entity_poly.pdbx_strand_id
1 'polypeptide(L)'
;MKQFLKVILIISGCFCLFVTLAFLLVANLFKASPSDIREGKEALKQIFISIDLPPEKVESNGSYQFEGGGLDFYVTFSDEVINSHPVLKESSNLTKNRLKVYVLQTGDISYYKVGDNLFNHGLIQFLEEEGEKHFRENGKKSHSSYTILTLNDPESMKKGIAFYEKALTLVDIQDNSAIKHIDTVTVKPGKEAELKQLIQDMDEAGLLTQKYQ
;
A
#
# COMPACT_ATOMS: atom_id res chain seq x y z
N MET A 1 -14.58 48.33 41.54
CA MET A 1 -13.45 47.70 40.82
C MET A 1 -13.23 46.21 41.16
N LYS A 2 -13.08 45.82 42.44
CA LYS A 2 -12.80 44.41 42.83
C LYS A 2 -13.86 43.39 42.39
N GLN A 3 -15.15 43.72 42.45
CA GLN A 3 -16.23 42.82 42.00
C GLN A 3 -16.26 42.62 40.48
N PHE A 4 -16.05 43.69 39.70
CA PHE A 4 -15.99 43.61 38.23
C PHE A 4 -14.81 42.77 37.74
N LEU A 5 -13.63 42.91 38.37
CA LEU A 5 -12.46 42.10 38.02
C LEU A 5 -12.70 40.60 38.28
N LYS A 6 -13.38 40.25 39.38
CA LYS A 6 -13.77 38.87 39.68
C LYS A 6 -14.73 38.30 38.63
N VAL A 7 -15.72 39.07 38.19
CA VAL A 7 -16.69 38.63 37.18
C VAL A 7 -15.99 38.40 35.83
N ILE A 8 -15.10 39.30 35.41
CA ILE A 8 -14.33 39.16 34.16
C ILE A 8 -13.43 37.92 34.23
N LEU A 9 -12.75 37.66 35.35
CA LEU A 9 -11.91 36.47 35.54
C LEU A 9 -12.71 35.17 35.47
N ILE A 10 -13.93 35.14 36.02
CA ILE A 10 -14.82 33.97 35.96
C ILE A 10 -15.30 33.73 34.53
N ILE A 11 -15.73 34.77 33.82
CA ILE A 11 -16.18 34.66 32.43
C ILE A 11 -15.02 34.22 31.52
N SER A 12 -13.84 34.80 31.70
CA SER A 12 -12.63 34.43 30.96
C SER A 12 -12.22 32.99 31.25
N GLY A 13 -12.26 32.55 32.51
CA GLY A 13 -11.95 31.17 32.88
C GLY A 13 -12.93 30.16 32.29
N CYS A 14 -14.24 30.45 32.34
CA CYS A 14 -15.26 29.63 31.70
C CYS A 14 -15.06 29.57 30.17
N PHE A 15 -14.77 30.69 29.53
CA PHE A 15 -14.53 30.73 28.09
C PHE A 15 -13.30 29.91 27.69
N CYS A 16 -12.19 30.01 28.44
CA CYS A 16 -11.01 29.17 28.25
C CYS A 16 -11.33 27.69 28.39
N LEU A 17 -12.13 27.29 29.39
CA LEU A 17 -12.57 25.91 29.56
C LEU A 17 -13.40 25.41 28.37
N PHE A 18 -14.36 26.20 27.90
CA PHE A 18 -15.16 25.85 26.72
C PHE A 18 -14.30 25.71 25.46
N VAL A 19 -13.34 26.61 25.23
CA VAL A 19 -12.40 26.51 24.10
C VAL A 19 -11.55 25.25 24.20
N THR A 20 -11.03 24.91 25.40
CA THR A 20 -10.25 23.67 25.58
C THR A 20 -11.09 22.41 25.38
N LEU A 21 -12.35 22.41 25.84
CA LEU A 21 -13.25 21.27 25.67
C LEU A 21 -13.67 21.10 24.20
N ALA A 22 -13.98 22.20 23.51
CA ALA A 22 -14.25 22.18 22.07
C ALA A 22 -13.03 21.68 21.29
N PHE A 23 -11.82 22.13 21.65
CA PHE A 23 -10.58 21.64 21.04
C PHE A 23 -10.35 20.14 21.29
N LEU A 24 -10.60 19.64 22.50
CA LEU A 24 -10.52 18.21 22.81
C LEU A 24 -11.54 17.38 22.02
N LEU A 25 -12.76 17.88 21.84
CA LEU A 25 -13.78 17.20 21.05
C LEU A 25 -13.40 17.16 19.57
N VAL A 26 -12.95 18.29 19.02
CA VAL A 26 -12.49 18.39 17.62
C VAL A 26 -11.26 17.50 17.40
N ALA A 27 -10.29 17.50 18.31
CA ALA A 27 -9.09 16.66 18.20
C ALA A 27 -9.40 15.15 18.24
N ASN A 28 -10.48 14.73 18.93
CA ASN A 28 -10.91 13.34 18.97
C ASN A 28 -11.77 12.92 17.76
N LEU A 29 -12.44 13.86 17.08
CA LEU A 29 -13.16 13.60 15.82
C LEU A 29 -12.22 13.20 14.67
N PHE A 30 -10.96 13.62 14.73
CA PHE A 30 -9.94 13.32 13.73
C PHE A 30 -9.01 12.16 14.10
N LYS A 31 -9.39 11.35 15.10
CA LYS A 31 -8.66 10.13 15.48
C LYS A 31 -9.52 8.88 15.29
N ALA A 32 -8.91 7.84 14.75
CA ALA A 32 -9.53 6.52 14.70
C ALA A 32 -9.74 5.96 16.10
N SER A 33 -10.79 5.14 16.27
CA SER A 33 -11.05 4.52 17.56
C SER A 33 -9.90 3.58 17.95
N PRO A 34 -9.56 3.44 19.25
CA PRO A 34 -8.54 2.49 19.68
C PRO A 34 -8.84 1.04 19.27
N SER A 35 -10.12 0.68 19.15
CA SER A 35 -10.53 -0.66 18.70
C SER A 35 -10.20 -0.87 17.23
N ASP A 36 -10.55 0.08 16.37
CA ASP A 36 -10.29 0.04 14.92
C ASP A 36 -8.80 -0.03 14.62
N ILE A 37 -8.00 0.75 15.36
CA ILE A 37 -6.53 0.73 15.24
C ILE A 37 -5.98 -0.64 15.64
N ARG A 38 -6.49 -1.23 16.73
CA ARG A 38 -6.06 -2.56 17.17
C ARG A 38 -6.41 -3.63 16.13
N GLU A 39 -7.63 -3.61 15.62
CA GLU A 39 -8.10 -4.54 14.59
C GLU A 39 -7.28 -4.41 13.30
N GLY A 40 -7.07 -3.18 12.81
CA GLY A 40 -6.25 -2.94 11.61
C GLY A 40 -4.80 -3.41 11.76
N LYS A 41 -4.19 -3.22 12.94
CA LYS A 41 -2.85 -3.74 13.23
C LYS A 41 -2.78 -5.26 13.17
N GLU A 42 -3.74 -5.95 13.79
CA GLU A 42 -3.78 -7.41 13.78
C GLU A 42 -4.07 -7.94 12.37
N ALA A 43 -5.00 -7.32 11.63
CA ALA A 43 -5.30 -7.70 10.26
C ALA A 43 -4.07 -7.60 9.34
N LEU A 44 -3.35 -6.47 9.37
CA LEU A 44 -2.11 -6.31 8.60
C LEU A 44 -1.05 -7.32 9.02
N LYS A 45 -0.85 -7.50 10.32
CA LYS A 45 0.11 -8.48 10.83
C LYS A 45 -0.20 -9.89 10.30
N GLN A 46 -1.47 -10.30 10.33
CA GLN A 46 -1.88 -11.62 9.83
C GLN A 46 -1.71 -11.76 8.32
N ILE A 47 -2.01 -10.71 7.53
CA ILE A 47 -1.77 -10.72 6.08
C ILE A 47 -0.28 -10.90 5.78
N PHE A 48 0.58 -10.13 6.44
CA PHE A 48 2.03 -10.21 6.20
C PHE A 48 2.62 -11.57 6.64
N ILE A 49 2.15 -12.13 7.76
CA ILE A 49 2.50 -13.50 8.15
C ILE A 49 2.00 -14.53 7.13
N SER A 50 0.76 -14.38 6.63
CA SER A 50 0.17 -15.37 5.73
C SER A 50 0.84 -15.41 4.36
N ILE A 51 1.56 -14.34 3.96
CA ILE A 51 2.34 -14.25 2.72
C ILE A 51 3.85 -14.44 2.92
N ASP A 52 4.27 -14.97 4.07
CA ASP A 52 5.67 -15.26 4.42
C ASP A 52 6.59 -14.02 4.48
N LEU A 53 6.02 -12.84 4.76
CA LEU A 53 6.74 -11.60 5.04
C LEU A 53 6.48 -11.15 6.48
N PRO A 54 6.86 -11.92 7.52
CA PRO A 54 6.48 -11.63 8.89
C PRO A 54 7.06 -10.28 9.35
N PRO A 55 6.23 -9.34 9.82
CA PRO A 55 6.71 -8.06 10.33
C PRO A 55 7.10 -8.18 11.79
N GLU A 56 8.07 -7.41 12.24
CA GLU A 56 8.42 -7.26 13.65
C GLU A 56 7.33 -6.50 14.41
N LYS A 57 6.74 -5.49 13.76
CA LYS A 57 5.79 -4.58 14.39
C LYS A 57 4.87 -3.93 13.38
N VAL A 58 3.61 -3.70 13.76
CA VAL A 58 2.66 -2.86 13.03
C VAL A 58 2.19 -1.74 13.96
N GLU A 59 2.27 -0.50 13.50
CA GLU A 59 1.89 0.69 14.28
C GLU A 59 1.03 1.66 13.46
N SER A 60 0.22 2.47 14.14
CA SER A 60 -0.44 3.63 13.56
C SER A 60 -0.46 4.76 14.58
N ASN A 61 -0.36 6.01 14.11
CA ASN A 61 -0.55 7.19 14.95
C ASN A 61 -2.05 7.49 15.20
N GLY A 62 -2.95 6.77 14.51
CA GLY A 62 -4.40 6.95 14.61
C GLY A 62 -4.92 8.26 14.03
N SER A 63 -4.07 9.06 13.38
CA SER A 63 -4.43 10.35 12.80
C SER A 63 -4.91 10.17 11.37
N TYR A 64 -6.08 10.72 11.07
CA TYR A 64 -6.59 10.74 9.71
C TYR A 64 -5.83 11.76 8.85
N GLN A 65 -5.53 11.39 7.60
CA GLN A 65 -4.78 12.24 6.67
C GLN A 65 -5.65 13.33 6.01
N PHE A 66 -6.94 13.08 5.70
CA PHE A 66 -7.80 13.98 4.89
C PHE A 66 -9.32 13.89 5.20
N GLU A 67 -10.13 14.79 4.61
CA GLU A 67 -11.59 14.65 4.48
C GLU A 67 -11.91 13.35 3.72
N GLY A 68 -12.34 12.32 4.46
CA GLY A 68 -12.51 10.96 3.93
C GLY A 68 -11.97 9.86 4.84
N GLY A 69 -11.15 10.22 5.84
CA GLY A 69 -10.90 9.34 6.99
C GLY A 69 -9.92 8.18 6.74
N GLY A 70 -8.84 8.37 5.98
CA GLY A 70 -7.80 7.35 5.83
C GLY A 70 -6.64 7.45 6.82
N LEU A 71 -6.06 6.30 7.17
CA LEU A 71 -5.02 6.11 8.19
C LEU A 71 -3.75 5.52 7.60
N ASP A 72 -2.61 5.94 8.13
CA ASP A 72 -1.34 5.27 7.87
C ASP A 72 -1.08 4.19 8.90
N PHE A 73 -0.70 3.01 8.41
CA PHE A 73 -0.03 1.98 9.18
C PHE A 73 1.44 1.91 8.75
N TYR A 74 2.30 1.64 9.73
CA TYR A 74 3.73 1.45 9.54
C TYR A 74 4.07 0.02 9.91
N VAL A 75 4.41 -0.78 8.91
CA VAL A 75 4.79 -2.18 9.05
C VAL A 75 6.32 -2.25 9.06
N THR A 76 6.88 -2.69 10.18
CA THR A 76 8.32 -2.73 10.41
C THR A 76 8.82 -4.16 10.19
N PHE A 77 9.88 -4.30 9.40
CA PHE A 77 10.52 -5.58 9.09
C PHE A 77 11.93 -5.65 9.69
N SER A 78 12.41 -6.88 9.88
CA SER A 78 13.80 -7.12 10.25
C SER A 78 14.71 -6.93 9.04
N ASP A 79 15.99 -6.66 9.30
CA ASP A 79 17.00 -6.58 8.23
C ASP A 79 17.14 -7.90 7.46
N GLU A 80 16.88 -9.04 8.11
CA GLU A 80 16.87 -10.36 7.46
C GLU A 80 15.78 -10.43 6.39
N VAL A 81 14.53 -10.09 6.73
CA VAL A 81 13.39 -10.12 5.80
C VAL A 81 13.58 -9.13 4.66
N ILE A 82 14.09 -7.93 4.95
CA ILE A 82 14.39 -6.91 3.92
C ILE A 82 15.45 -7.43 2.95
N ASN A 83 16.46 -8.14 3.45
CA ASN A 83 17.53 -8.64 2.60
C ASN A 83 17.15 -9.90 1.82
N SER A 84 16.19 -10.68 2.29
CA SER A 84 15.71 -11.87 1.58
C SER A 84 14.72 -11.56 0.46
N HIS A 85 14.00 -10.44 0.53
CA HIS A 85 12.94 -10.09 -0.42
C HIS A 85 13.22 -8.79 -1.18
N PRO A 86 13.71 -8.86 -2.44
CA PRO A 86 13.92 -7.68 -3.30
C PRO A 86 12.68 -6.81 -3.44
N VAL A 87 11.48 -7.39 -3.37
CA VAL A 87 10.22 -6.65 -3.46
C VAL A 87 10.07 -5.56 -2.40
N LEU A 88 10.61 -5.78 -1.19
CA LEU A 88 10.61 -4.75 -0.16
C LEU A 88 11.54 -3.59 -0.53
N LYS A 89 12.72 -3.90 -1.08
CA LYS A 89 13.73 -2.90 -1.46
C LYS A 89 13.24 -1.96 -2.56
N GLU A 90 12.45 -2.49 -3.49
CA GLU A 90 11.91 -1.76 -4.64
C GLU A 90 10.57 -1.07 -4.35
N SER A 91 10.00 -1.28 -3.16
CA SER A 91 8.80 -0.60 -2.73
C SER A 91 9.08 0.89 -2.50
N SER A 92 8.38 1.75 -3.23
CA SER A 92 8.46 3.21 -3.07
C SER A 92 7.97 3.68 -1.69
N ASN A 93 7.20 2.86 -0.98
CA ASN A 93 6.68 3.15 0.36
C ASN A 93 7.59 2.64 1.49
N LEU A 94 8.71 1.97 1.17
CA LEU A 94 9.68 1.54 2.17
C LEU A 94 10.60 2.71 2.55
N THR A 95 10.59 3.09 3.83
CA THR A 95 11.57 4.03 4.39
C THR A 95 12.37 3.32 5.48
N LYS A 96 13.67 3.12 5.26
CA LYS A 96 14.53 2.28 6.09
C LYS A 96 13.97 0.85 6.16
N ASN A 97 13.43 0.44 7.30
CA ASN A 97 12.83 -0.86 7.52
C ASN A 97 11.31 -0.80 7.73
N ARG A 98 10.67 0.33 7.40
CA ARG A 98 9.24 0.56 7.63
C ARG A 98 8.52 0.78 6.31
N LEU A 99 7.60 -0.12 5.99
CA LEU A 99 6.66 0.04 4.89
C LEU A 99 5.46 0.84 5.36
N LYS A 100 5.14 1.91 4.65
CA LYS A 100 3.92 2.68 4.88
C LYS A 100 2.76 2.04 4.11
N VAL A 101 1.67 1.72 4.82
CA VAL A 101 0.43 1.19 4.21
C VAL A 101 -0.71 2.14 4.53
N TYR A 102 -1.28 2.77 3.50
CA TYR A 102 -2.43 3.67 3.64
C TYR A 102 -3.74 2.90 3.49
N VAL A 103 -4.65 3.07 4.45
CA VAL A 103 -5.97 2.40 4.44
C VAL A 103 -7.08 3.41 4.70
N LEU A 104 -8.09 3.44 3.83
CA LEU A 104 -9.25 4.33 3.96
C LEU A 104 -10.19 3.91 5.10
N GLN A 105 -10.35 2.61 5.33
CA GLN A 105 -11.12 2.05 6.43
C GLN A 105 -10.37 0.84 6.98
N THR A 106 -10.23 0.76 8.30
CA THR A 106 -9.47 -0.30 8.98
C THR A 106 -10.03 -1.70 8.78
N GLY A 107 -11.32 -1.82 8.45
CA GLY A 107 -11.97 -3.09 8.10
C GLY A 107 -11.80 -3.49 6.63
N ASP A 108 -11.37 -2.58 5.75
CA ASP A 108 -11.25 -2.84 4.31
C ASP A 108 -9.83 -3.25 3.89
N ILE A 109 -9.04 -3.81 4.81
CA ILE A 109 -7.67 -4.24 4.53
C ILE A 109 -7.72 -5.57 3.78
N SER A 110 -7.14 -5.59 2.57
CA SER A 110 -7.13 -6.76 1.70
C SER A 110 -5.74 -7.02 1.15
N TYR A 111 -5.51 -8.24 0.65
CA TYR A 111 -4.28 -8.62 -0.04
C TYR A 111 -3.98 -7.70 -1.23
N TYR A 112 -5.01 -7.35 -2.01
CA TYR A 112 -4.89 -6.39 -3.11
C TYR A 112 -4.33 -5.03 -2.65
N LYS A 113 -4.88 -4.46 -1.57
CA LYS A 113 -4.38 -3.18 -1.03
C LYS A 113 -2.97 -3.30 -0.46
N VAL A 114 -2.64 -4.43 0.16
CA VAL A 114 -1.27 -4.68 0.63
C VAL A 114 -0.31 -4.75 -0.56
N GLY A 115 -0.67 -5.45 -1.64
CA GLY A 115 0.10 -5.50 -2.87
C GLY A 115 0.32 -4.14 -3.50
N ASP A 116 -0.72 -3.30 -3.55
CA ASP A 116 -0.64 -1.93 -4.07
C ASP A 116 0.35 -1.05 -3.28
N ASN A 117 0.51 -1.28 -1.97
CA ASN A 117 1.51 -0.54 -1.18
C ASN A 117 2.90 -1.17 -1.26
N LEU A 118 2.97 -2.50 -1.46
CA LEU A 118 4.21 -3.27 -1.46
C LEU A 118 4.95 -3.16 -2.80
N PHE A 119 4.25 -3.23 -3.92
CA PHE A 119 4.86 -3.30 -5.24
C PHE A 119 5.13 -1.92 -5.84
N ASN A 120 6.23 -1.79 -6.58
CA ASN A 120 6.47 -0.62 -7.43
C ASN A 120 5.37 -0.52 -8.49
N HIS A 121 4.62 0.58 -8.48
CA HIS A 121 3.51 0.80 -9.41
C HIS A 121 3.94 0.77 -10.88
N GLY A 122 5.13 1.28 -11.21
CA GLY A 122 5.65 1.27 -12.58
C GLY A 122 5.86 -0.15 -13.11
N LEU A 123 6.40 -1.04 -12.28
CA LEU A 123 6.56 -2.44 -12.65
C LEU A 123 5.23 -3.18 -12.75
N ILE A 124 4.28 -2.89 -11.86
CA ILE A 124 2.94 -3.48 -11.96
C ILE A 124 2.26 -3.09 -13.26
N GLN A 125 2.25 -1.80 -13.58
CA GLN A 125 1.70 -1.31 -14.85
C GLN A 125 2.39 -1.96 -16.05
N PHE A 126 3.72 -2.04 -16.02
CA PHE A 126 4.49 -2.69 -17.08
C PHE A 126 4.10 -4.16 -17.29
N LEU A 127 3.98 -4.95 -16.23
CA LEU A 127 3.57 -6.36 -16.32
C LEU A 127 2.14 -6.52 -16.82
N GLU A 128 1.23 -5.63 -16.44
CA GLU A 128 -0.15 -5.62 -16.94
C GLU A 128 -0.21 -5.31 -18.45
N GLU A 129 0.62 -4.36 -18.92
CA GLU A 129 0.76 -4.03 -20.34
C GLU A 129 1.37 -5.18 -21.15
N GLU A 130 2.40 -5.86 -20.63
CA GLU A 130 2.97 -7.04 -21.30
C GLU A 130 2.00 -8.23 -21.31
N GLY A 131 1.24 -8.44 -20.23
CA GLY A 131 0.15 -9.42 -20.19
C GLY A 131 -0.95 -9.11 -21.23
N GLU A 132 -1.25 -7.83 -21.42
CA GLU A 132 -2.20 -7.37 -22.44
C GLU A 132 -1.72 -7.70 -23.85
N LYS A 133 -0.43 -7.44 -24.16
CA LYS A 133 0.20 -7.83 -25.43
C LYS A 133 0.11 -9.33 -25.65
N HIS A 134 0.47 -10.15 -24.66
CA HIS A 134 0.36 -11.62 -24.72
C HIS A 134 -1.06 -12.07 -25.04
N PHE A 135 -2.09 -11.47 -24.44
CA PHE A 135 -3.48 -11.80 -24.77
C PHE A 135 -3.89 -11.43 -26.19
N ARG A 136 -3.40 -10.31 -26.73
CA ARG A 136 -3.66 -9.92 -28.13
C ARG A 136 -3.00 -10.87 -29.11
N GLU A 137 -1.75 -11.24 -28.86
CA GLU A 137 -1.00 -12.19 -29.72
C GLU A 137 -1.72 -13.55 -29.78
N ASN A 138 -2.36 -13.96 -28.68
CA ASN A 138 -3.15 -15.18 -28.61
C ASN A 138 -4.60 -15.04 -29.12
N GLY A 139 -4.95 -13.92 -29.76
CA GLY A 139 -6.25 -13.70 -30.39
C GLY A 139 -7.41 -13.45 -29.43
N LYS A 140 -7.15 -13.20 -28.14
CA LYS A 140 -8.20 -12.78 -27.19
C LYS A 140 -8.59 -11.32 -27.51
N LYS A 141 -9.88 -10.99 -27.44
CA LYS A 141 -10.37 -9.60 -27.55
C LYS A 141 -9.95 -8.81 -26.30
N SER A 142 -8.73 -8.29 -26.26
CA SER A 142 -8.32 -7.37 -25.19
C SER A 142 -8.55 -5.92 -25.60
N HIS A 143 -9.31 -5.19 -24.79
CA HIS A 143 -9.25 -3.74 -24.77
C HIS A 143 -8.16 -3.33 -23.76
N SER A 144 -7.35 -2.35 -24.16
CA SER A 144 -6.04 -1.95 -23.63
C SER A 144 -5.94 -1.47 -22.18
N SER A 145 -6.79 -1.92 -21.26
CA SER A 145 -6.81 -1.34 -19.90
C SER A 145 -7.15 -2.33 -18.78
N TYR A 146 -7.10 -3.65 -19.01
CA TYR A 146 -7.78 -4.60 -18.11
C TYR A 146 -7.09 -5.94 -17.87
N THR A 147 -5.76 -6.01 -17.91
CA THR A 147 -5.03 -7.08 -17.23
C THR A 147 -4.81 -6.63 -15.79
N ILE A 148 -5.31 -7.38 -14.82
CA ILE A 148 -5.06 -7.09 -13.40
C ILE A 148 -4.29 -8.26 -12.81
N LEU A 149 -3.25 -7.96 -12.03
CA LEU A 149 -2.62 -8.95 -11.16
C LEU A 149 -3.61 -9.39 -10.08
N THR A 150 -4.00 -10.66 -10.14
CA THR A 150 -4.98 -11.23 -9.22
C THR A 150 -4.26 -11.56 -7.91
N LEU A 151 -4.38 -10.67 -6.92
CA LEU A 151 -3.68 -10.75 -5.62
C LEU A 151 -4.68 -10.77 -4.46
N ASN A 152 -5.80 -11.48 -4.62
CA ASN A 152 -6.95 -11.37 -3.73
C ASN A 152 -6.89 -12.26 -2.49
N ASP A 153 -5.95 -13.20 -2.46
CA ASP A 153 -5.80 -14.22 -1.42
C ASP A 153 -4.30 -14.49 -1.14
N PRO A 154 -3.96 -15.19 -0.04
CA PRO A 154 -2.57 -15.41 0.33
C PRO A 154 -1.78 -16.20 -0.72
N GLU A 155 -2.40 -17.20 -1.36
CA GLU A 155 -1.72 -18.06 -2.33
C GLU A 155 -1.37 -17.27 -3.58
N SER A 156 -2.34 -16.53 -4.11
CA SER A 156 -2.13 -15.68 -5.28
C SER A 156 -1.13 -14.56 -4.99
N MET A 157 -1.15 -13.97 -3.78
CA MET A 157 -0.17 -12.96 -3.37
C MET A 157 1.26 -13.53 -3.28
N LYS A 158 1.45 -14.72 -2.70
CA LYS A 158 2.77 -15.39 -2.67
C LYS A 158 3.31 -15.66 -4.07
N LYS A 159 2.46 -16.20 -4.96
CA LYS A 159 2.83 -16.40 -6.38
C LYS A 159 3.21 -15.06 -7.01
N GLY A 160 2.37 -14.03 -6.81
CA GLY A 160 2.61 -12.67 -7.30
C GLY A 160 3.96 -12.11 -6.86
N ILE A 161 4.33 -12.24 -5.59
CA ILE A 161 5.64 -11.84 -5.06
C ILE A 161 6.76 -12.58 -5.81
N ALA A 162 6.67 -13.90 -5.96
CA ALA A 162 7.71 -14.67 -6.64
C ALA A 162 7.89 -14.26 -8.12
N PHE A 163 6.79 -14.01 -8.84
CA PHE A 163 6.86 -13.51 -10.22
C PHE A 163 7.39 -12.07 -10.29
N TYR A 164 7.00 -11.22 -9.35
CA TYR A 164 7.49 -9.86 -9.24
C TYR A 164 9.00 -9.82 -8.99
N GLU A 165 9.50 -10.63 -8.07
CA GLU A 165 10.93 -10.75 -7.79
C GLU A 165 11.71 -11.25 -9.00
N LYS A 166 11.16 -12.19 -9.79
CA LYS A 166 11.74 -12.57 -11.08
C LYS A 166 11.75 -11.41 -12.06
N ALA A 167 10.65 -10.67 -12.20
CA ALA A 167 10.55 -9.52 -13.09
C ALA A 167 11.61 -8.46 -12.80
N LEU A 168 11.87 -8.17 -11.52
CA LEU A 168 12.94 -7.25 -11.08
C LEU A 168 14.32 -7.63 -11.62
N THR A 169 14.59 -8.92 -11.87
CA THR A 169 15.86 -9.34 -12.47
C THR A 169 15.96 -9.03 -13.96
N LEU A 170 14.82 -8.91 -14.65
CA LEU A 170 14.70 -8.78 -16.11
C LEU A 170 14.57 -7.33 -16.59
N VAL A 171 14.26 -6.41 -15.69
CA VAL A 171 13.99 -5.01 -16.02
C VAL A 171 14.93 -4.07 -15.27
N ASP A 172 15.07 -2.86 -15.81
CA ASP A 172 15.60 -1.69 -15.12
C ASP A 172 14.44 -0.76 -14.76
N ILE A 173 14.47 -0.21 -13.55
CA ILE A 173 13.47 0.75 -13.05
C ILE A 173 14.15 2.10 -12.91
N GLN A 174 13.59 3.11 -13.58
CA GLN A 174 13.99 4.49 -13.46
C GLN A 174 13.04 5.22 -12.50
N ASP A 175 13.57 5.63 -11.35
CA ASP A 175 12.87 6.44 -10.35
C ASP A 175 12.47 7.81 -10.94
N ASN A 176 11.17 8.07 -10.96
CA ASN A 176 10.58 9.32 -11.42
C ASN A 176 9.88 10.10 -10.28
N SER A 177 10.10 9.71 -9.02
CA SER A 177 9.50 10.35 -7.85
C SER A 177 9.78 11.85 -7.78
N ALA A 178 10.97 12.29 -8.21
CA ALA A 178 11.37 13.70 -8.25
C ALA A 178 10.46 14.58 -9.13
N ILE A 179 9.87 14.00 -10.19
CA ILE A 179 8.93 14.67 -11.08
C ILE A 179 7.47 14.27 -10.83
N LYS A 180 7.20 13.57 -9.72
CA LYS A 180 5.87 13.07 -9.31
C LYS A 180 5.20 12.22 -10.38
N HIS A 181 5.99 11.40 -11.07
CA HIS A 181 5.49 10.51 -12.11
C HIS A 181 5.75 9.05 -11.70
N ILE A 182 4.95 8.13 -12.24
CA ILE A 182 5.21 6.69 -12.09
C ILE A 182 6.58 6.33 -12.67
N ASP A 183 7.26 5.41 -12.01
CA ASP A 183 8.57 4.93 -12.44
C ASP A 183 8.50 4.30 -13.83
N THR A 184 9.52 4.53 -14.63
CA THR A 184 9.62 3.97 -15.97
C THR A 184 10.35 2.64 -15.90
N VAL A 185 9.79 1.63 -16.55
CA VAL A 185 10.34 0.28 -16.57
C VAL A 185 10.76 -0.07 -17.99
N THR A 186 12.00 -0.54 -18.13
CA THR A 186 12.54 -1.00 -19.42
C THR A 186 13.13 -2.38 -19.29
N VAL A 187 12.92 -3.23 -20.30
CA VAL A 187 13.52 -4.56 -20.33
C VAL A 187 15.02 -4.45 -20.53
N LYS A 188 15.79 -5.21 -19.75
CA LYS A 188 17.24 -5.30 -19.93
C LYS A 188 17.56 -5.90 -21.30
N PRO A 189 18.60 -5.42 -22.00
CA PRO A 189 18.98 -5.96 -23.30
C PRO A 189 19.22 -7.48 -23.24
N GLY A 190 18.57 -8.24 -24.13
CA GLY A 190 18.69 -9.69 -24.22
C GLY A 190 17.80 -10.48 -23.25
N LYS A 191 16.93 -9.82 -22.47
CA LYS A 191 15.97 -10.44 -21.55
C LYS A 191 14.54 -10.52 -22.07
N GLU A 192 14.30 -10.11 -23.31
CA GLU A 192 12.97 -10.00 -23.91
C GLU A 192 12.26 -11.36 -23.98
N ALA A 193 12.99 -12.42 -24.34
CA ALA A 193 12.44 -13.77 -24.39
C ALA A 193 12.11 -14.33 -22.99
N GLU A 194 12.97 -14.07 -22.01
CA GLU A 194 12.74 -14.46 -20.61
C GLU A 194 11.54 -13.73 -20.02
N LEU A 195 11.37 -12.44 -20.33
CA LEU A 195 10.20 -11.68 -19.92
C LEU A 195 8.93 -12.21 -20.58
N LYS A 196 8.97 -12.50 -21.88
CA LYS A 196 7.82 -13.09 -22.58
C LYS A 196 7.40 -14.41 -21.93
N GLN A 197 8.37 -15.26 -21.58
CA GLN A 197 8.11 -16.50 -20.87
C GLN A 197 7.51 -16.25 -19.48
N LEU A 198 8.03 -15.28 -18.73
CA LEU A 198 7.49 -14.90 -17.42
C LEU A 198 6.00 -14.55 -17.50
N ILE A 199 5.61 -13.77 -18.51
CA ILE A 199 4.21 -13.37 -18.71
C ILE A 199 3.31 -14.57 -19.04
N GLN A 200 3.81 -15.52 -19.84
CA GLN A 200 3.09 -16.77 -20.12
C GLN A 200 2.89 -17.59 -18.84
N ASP A 201 3.95 -17.76 -18.06
CA ASP A 201 3.88 -18.48 -16.78
C ASP A 201 2.92 -17.80 -15.79
N MET A 202 2.82 -16.47 -15.81
CA MET A 202 1.87 -15.70 -15.00
C MET A 202 0.41 -15.91 -15.43
N ASP A 203 0.14 -15.98 -16.73
CA ASP A 203 -1.19 -16.34 -17.29
C ASP A 203 -1.57 -17.77 -16.87
N GLU A 204 -0.67 -18.74 -17.05
CA GLU A 204 -0.87 -20.14 -16.66
C GLU A 204 -1.08 -20.30 -15.14
N ALA A 205 -0.40 -19.48 -14.34
CA ALA A 205 -0.58 -19.44 -12.89
C ALA A 205 -1.90 -18.77 -12.45
N GLY A 206 -2.71 -18.25 -13.38
CA GLY A 206 -3.97 -17.56 -13.10
C GLY A 206 -3.80 -16.18 -12.47
N LEU A 207 -2.61 -15.58 -12.56
CA LEU A 207 -2.35 -14.26 -12.02
C LEU A 207 -2.81 -13.14 -12.96
N LEU A 208 -2.88 -13.41 -14.27
CA LEU A 208 -3.38 -12.47 -15.26
C LEU A 208 -4.85 -12.78 -15.57
N THR A 209 -5.74 -11.83 -15.28
CA THR A 209 -7.16 -11.96 -15.60
C THR A 209 -7.62 -10.84 -16.52
N GLN A 210 -8.65 -11.12 -17.33
CA GLN A 210 -9.34 -10.10 -18.14
C GLN A 210 -10.53 -9.57 -17.34
N LYS A 211 -10.57 -8.27 -17.07
CA LYS A 211 -11.60 -7.65 -16.22
C LYS A 211 -13.04 -7.75 -16.76
N TYR A 212 -13.23 -8.10 -18.04
CA TYR A 212 -14.55 -8.26 -18.67
C TYR A 212 -14.56 -9.50 -19.55
N GLN A 213 -15.19 -10.58 -19.05
CA GLN A 213 -15.68 -11.70 -19.86
C GLN A 213 -17.15 -11.48 -20.20
#